data_AF-A0A7G2IGN2-F1
#
_entry.id   AF-A0A7G2IGN2-F1
#
_cell.length_a   1.000
_cell.length_b   1.000
_cell.length_c   1.000
_cell.angle_alpha   90.00
_cell.angle_beta   90.00
_cell.angle_gamma   90.00
#
_symmetry.space_group_name_H-M   'P 1'
#
loop_
_entity.id
_entity.type
_entity.pdbx_description
1 polymer ?
#
loop_
_entity_poly.entity_id
_entity_poly.type
_entity_poly.pdbx_seq_one_letter_code
_entity_poly.pdbx_strand_id
1 'polypeptide(L)'
;MKKLMQKKGYHTDVSIKQAQEKAGASPVTLDAQSAETLSTNLQLARLVGVQGTPATIIGDELIPGAVPWETLEEVVKEKLAAANAQ
;
A
#
# COMPACT_ATOMS: atom_id res chain seq x y z
N MET A 1 -2.15 -9.75 -4.09
CA MET A 1 -1.11 -8.70 -4.00
C MET A 1 0.34 -9.20 -3.97
N LYS A 2 0.73 -10.15 -3.10
CA LYS A 2 2.14 -10.60 -2.97
C LYS A 2 2.83 -10.91 -4.31
N LYS A 3 2.15 -11.57 -5.25
CA LYS A 3 2.71 -11.91 -6.56
C LYS A 3 2.93 -10.71 -7.49
N LEU A 4 2.13 -9.65 -7.35
CA LEU A 4 2.35 -8.39 -8.08
C LEU A 4 3.58 -7.67 -7.50
N MET A 5 3.62 -7.47 -6.19
CA MET A 5 4.72 -6.75 -5.51
C MET A 5 6.09 -7.43 -5.64
N GLN A 6 6.13 -8.76 -5.75
CA GLN A 6 7.37 -9.52 -5.89
C GLN A 6 8.01 -9.42 -7.28
N LYS A 7 7.28 -8.97 -8.30
CA LYS A 7 7.83 -8.85 -9.65
C LYS A 7 8.82 -7.69 -9.67
N LYS A 8 10.03 -7.97 -10.17
CA LYS A 8 11.01 -6.92 -10.48
C LYS A 8 10.68 -6.24 -11.81
N GLY A 9 10.78 -4.92 -11.84
CA GLY A 9 10.51 -4.08 -13.01
C GLY A 9 9.03 -3.81 -13.24
N TYR A 10 8.74 -2.97 -14.24
CA TYR A 10 7.37 -2.54 -14.54
C TYR A 10 6.46 -3.71 -14.95
N HIS A 11 5.19 -3.58 -14.60
CA HIS A 11 4.15 -4.50 -15.03
C HIS A 11 3.73 -4.24 -16.47
N THR A 12 3.45 -5.33 -17.18
CA THR A 12 2.70 -5.40 -18.43
C THR A 12 1.46 -6.26 -18.22
N ASP A 13 0.49 -6.18 -19.13
CA ASP A 13 -0.72 -7.02 -19.11
C ASP A 13 -0.40 -8.51 -18.98
N VAL A 14 0.63 -8.97 -19.72
CA VAL A 14 1.11 -10.35 -19.65
C VAL A 14 1.60 -10.69 -18.24
N SER A 15 2.38 -9.80 -17.64
CA SER A 15 2.93 -10.03 -16.29
C SER A 15 1.86 -9.99 -15.19
N ILE A 16 0.79 -9.23 -15.38
CA ILE A 16 -0.34 -9.15 -14.44
C ILE A 16 -1.13 -10.46 -14.49
N LYS A 17 -1.44 -10.96 -15.70
CA LYS A 17 -2.09 -12.27 -15.88
C LYS A 17 -1.28 -13.40 -15.26
N GLN A 18 0.04 -13.43 -15.51
CA GLN A 18 0.94 -14.40 -14.87
C GLN A 18 0.95 -14.29 -13.34
N ALA A 19 0.87 -13.08 -12.78
CA ALA A 19 0.81 -12.88 -11.34
C ALA A 19 -0.53 -13.37 -10.76
N GLN A 20 -1.63 -13.22 -11.50
CA GLN A 20 -2.95 -13.74 -11.14
C GLN A 20 -2.95 -15.28 -11.10
N GLU A 21 -2.43 -15.93 -12.15
CA GLU A 21 -2.28 -17.39 -12.21
C GLU A 21 -1.40 -17.93 -11.07
N LYS A 22 -0.22 -17.32 -10.85
CA LYS A 22 0.70 -17.70 -9.76
C LYS A 22 0.14 -17.46 -8.37
N ALA A 23 -0.85 -16.58 -8.24
CA ALA A 23 -1.53 -16.31 -6.98
C ALA A 23 -2.73 -17.25 -6.76
N GLY A 24 -3.13 -18.03 -7.77
CA GLY A 24 -4.40 -18.77 -7.75
C GLY A 24 -5.61 -17.85 -7.64
N ALA A 25 -5.49 -16.60 -8.10
CA ALA A 25 -6.56 -15.62 -8.01
C ALA A 25 -7.57 -15.85 -9.13
N SER A 26 -8.86 -15.89 -8.79
CA SER A 26 -9.94 -15.96 -9.77
C SER A 26 -9.90 -14.76 -10.71
N PRO A 27 -10.21 -14.94 -12.01
CA PRO A 27 -10.43 -13.83 -12.91
C PRO A 27 -11.52 -12.90 -12.37
N VAL A 28 -11.29 -11.60 -12.50
CA VAL A 28 -12.24 -10.55 -12.10
C VAL A 28 -12.54 -9.66 -13.30
N THR A 29 -13.79 -9.20 -13.38
CA THR A 29 -14.18 -8.15 -14.32
C THR A 29 -13.80 -6.81 -13.73
N LEU A 30 -13.17 -5.94 -14.53
CA LEU A 30 -12.90 -4.57 -14.11
C LEU A 30 -14.19 -3.75 -14.23
N ASP A 31 -14.54 -3.04 -13.18
CA ASP A 31 -15.73 -2.19 -13.11
C ASP A 31 -15.37 -0.74 -12.70
N ALA A 32 -16.38 0.13 -12.79
CA ALA A 32 -16.23 1.54 -12.43
C ALA A 32 -15.89 1.75 -10.94
N GLN A 33 -16.29 0.83 -10.06
CA GLN A 33 -16.06 0.93 -8.62
C GLN A 33 -14.56 0.88 -8.29
N SER A 34 -13.81 0.03 -9.00
CA SER A 34 -12.34 -0.02 -8.85
C SER A 34 -11.65 1.29 -9.24
N ALA A 35 -12.13 1.98 -10.28
CA ALA A 35 -11.61 3.28 -10.72
C ALA A 35 -11.98 4.41 -9.74
N GLU A 36 -13.19 4.39 -9.19
CA GLU A 36 -13.61 5.32 -8.14
C GLU A 36 -12.75 5.16 -6.88
N THR A 37 -12.53 3.92 -6.43
CA THR A 37 -11.67 3.62 -5.29
C THR A 37 -10.25 4.16 -5.50
N LEU A 38 -9.69 4.01 -6.72
CA LEU A 38 -8.39 4.58 -7.06
C LEU A 38 -8.39 6.11 -6.99
N SER A 39 -9.44 6.77 -7.51
CA SER A 39 -9.59 8.23 -7.44
C SER A 39 -9.63 8.73 -5.99
N THR A 40 -10.41 8.08 -5.14
CA THR A 40 -10.52 8.38 -3.71
C THR A 40 -9.16 8.21 -3.02
N ASN A 41 -8.44 7.12 -3.28
CA ASN A 41 -7.10 6.91 -2.72
C ASN A 41 -6.13 8.04 -3.10
N LEU A 42 -6.17 8.51 -4.35
CA LEU A 42 -5.33 9.63 -4.81
C LEU A 42 -5.73 10.96 -4.17
N GLN A 43 -7.02 11.19 -3.92
CA GLN A 43 -7.49 12.39 -3.22
C GLN A 43 -7.04 12.40 -1.76
N LEU A 44 -7.22 11.27 -1.06
CA LEU A 44 -6.76 11.11 0.32
C LEU A 44 -5.24 11.29 0.43
N ALA A 45 -4.48 10.69 -0.48
CA ALA A 45 -3.02 10.85 -0.54
C ALA A 45 -2.62 12.33 -0.64
N ARG A 46 -3.27 13.12 -1.51
CA ARG A 46 -3.01 14.56 -1.61
C ARG A 46 -3.38 15.31 -0.35
N LEU A 47 -4.52 14.99 0.27
CA LEU A 47 -5.01 15.66 1.47
C LEU A 47 -4.06 15.47 2.66
N VAL A 48 -3.50 14.28 2.81
CA VAL A 48 -2.57 13.94 3.90
C VAL A 48 -1.10 14.23 3.55
N GLY A 49 -0.83 14.87 2.42
CA GLY A 49 0.52 15.32 2.04
C GLY A 49 1.45 14.25 1.47
N VAL A 50 0.93 13.12 0.99
CA VAL A 50 1.72 12.07 0.32
C VAL A 50 2.20 12.57 -1.04
N GLN A 51 3.53 12.65 -1.21
CA GLN A 51 4.17 13.09 -2.46
C GLN A 51 4.85 11.97 -3.24
N GLY A 52 5.01 10.79 -2.63
CA GLY A 52 5.68 9.64 -3.24
C GLY A 52 5.30 8.34 -2.54
N THR A 53 5.55 7.21 -3.20
CA THR A 53 5.31 5.88 -2.66
C THR A 53 6.62 5.11 -2.46
N PRO A 54 6.76 4.29 -1.41
CA PRO A 54 5.75 4.04 -0.37
C PRO A 54 5.63 5.22 0.62
N ALA A 55 4.46 5.35 1.22
CA ALA A 55 4.19 6.26 2.34
C ALA A 55 3.19 5.58 3.27
N THR A 56 3.47 5.57 4.56
CA THR A 56 2.71 4.81 5.56
C THR A 56 2.27 5.72 6.68
N ILE A 57 0.98 5.73 7.01
CA ILE A 57 0.45 6.45 8.18
C ILE A 57 0.47 5.49 9.38
N ILE A 58 1.10 5.88 10.49
CA ILE A 58 1.18 5.12 11.74
C ILE A 58 0.79 6.04 12.90
N GLY A 59 -0.37 5.80 13.52
CA GLY A 59 -0.93 6.72 14.51
C GLY A 59 -1.20 8.09 13.88
N ASP A 60 -0.56 9.11 14.43
CA ASP A 60 -0.61 10.50 13.97
C ASP A 60 0.56 10.87 13.03
N GLU A 61 1.46 9.93 12.72
CA GLU A 61 2.63 10.18 11.88
C GLU A 61 2.48 9.67 10.45
N LEU A 62 2.99 10.44 9.49
CA LEU A 62 3.19 10.03 8.12
C LEU A 62 4.67 9.70 7.89
N ILE A 63 4.99 8.43 7.61
CA ILE A 63 6.34 7.96 7.31
C ILE A 63 6.53 7.87 5.79
N PRO A 64 7.35 8.76 5.18
CA PRO A 64 7.65 8.70 3.76
C PRO A 64 8.75 7.69 3.46
N GLY A 65 8.62 6.99 2.33
CA GLY A 65 9.63 6.08 1.81
C GLY A 65 9.67 4.73 2.52
N ALA A 66 10.58 3.89 2.06
CA ALA A 66 10.87 2.61 2.70
C ALA A 66 11.85 2.85 3.85
N VAL A 67 11.53 2.35 5.03
CA VAL A 67 12.38 2.46 6.22
C VAL A 67 12.93 1.08 6.62
N PRO A 68 14.04 1.03 7.37
CA PRO A 68 14.51 -0.21 8.00
C PRO A 68 13.44 -0.84 8.89
N TRP A 69 13.51 -2.16 9.06
CA TRP A 69 12.53 -2.90 9.86
C TRP A 69 12.51 -2.40 11.31
N GLU A 70 13.68 -2.15 11.87
CA GLU A 70 13.88 -1.74 13.26
C GLU A 70 13.22 -0.38 13.52
N THR A 71 13.38 0.57 12.59
CA THR A 71 12.71 1.88 12.64
C THR A 71 11.20 1.74 12.56
N LEU A 72 10.69 0.89 11.66
CA LEU A 72 9.25 0.65 11.56
C LEU A 72 8.69 0.05 12.86
N GLU A 73 9.38 -0.95 13.41
CA GLU A 73 8.97 -1.63 14.64
C GLU A 73 8.96 -0.69 15.85
N GLU A 74 9.96 0.19 15.96
CA GLU A 74 10.04 1.20 17.01
C GLU A 74 8.86 2.18 16.96
N VAL A 75 8.59 2.78 15.79
CA VAL A 75 7.49 3.73 15.64
C VAL A 75 6.14 3.08 15.93
N VAL A 76 5.93 1.84 15.46
CA VAL A 76 4.68 1.11 15.77
C VAL A 76 4.52 0.88 17.27
N LYS A 77 5.58 0.49 17.98
CA LYS A 77 5.53 0.27 19.43
C LYS A 77 5.24 1.57 20.18
N GLU A 78 5.86 2.67 19.79
CA GLU A 78 5.60 3.99 20.37
C GLU A 78 4.13 4.39 20.23
N LYS A 79 3.59 4.33 19.00
CA LYS A 79 2.19 4.73 18.74
C LYS A 79 1.18 3.79 19.39
N LEU A 80 1.50 2.50 19.49
CA LEU A 80 0.66 1.53 20.21
C LEU A 80 0.63 1.79 21.72
N ALA A 81 1.76 2.16 22.33
CA ALA A 81 1.81 2.52 23.74
C ALA A 81 1.00 3.80 24.03
N ALA A 82 1.12 4.81 23.18
CA ALA A 82 0.33 6.05 23.30
C ALA A 82 -1.19 5.80 23.20
N ALA A 83 -1.62 4.92 22.30
CA ALA A 83 -3.04 4.57 22.13
C ALA A 83 -3.63 3.83 23.34
N ASN A 84 -2.83 3.00 24.03
CA ASN A 84 -3.27 2.27 25.22
C ASN A 84 -3.25 3.10 26.52
N ALA A 85 -2.62 4.27 26.50
CA ALA A 85 -2.55 5.19 27.64
C ALA A 85 -3.71 6.21 27.67
N GLN A 86 -4.56 6.21 26.63
CA GLN A 86 -5.79 7.01 26.50
C GLN A 86 -7.00 6.22 27.00
#